data_AF-A0A9X6SSD2-F1
#
_entry.id   AF-A0A9X6SSD2-F1
#
_cell.length_a   1.000
_cell.length_b   1.000
_cell.length_c   1.000
_cell.angle_alpha   90.00
_cell.angle_beta   90.00
_cell.angle_gamma   90.00
#
_symmetry.space_group_name_H-M   'P 1'
#
loop_
_entity.id
_entity.type
_entity.pdbx_description
1 polymer ?
#
loop_
_entity_poly.entity_id
_entity_poly.type
_entity_poly.pdbx_seq_one_letter_code
_entity_poly.pdbx_strand_id
1 'polypeptide(L)'
;MELEQFFKNTDYKHSYIPEKIKNILNNMTLTDFNRTRDGKYQTFYFHFTYNEKEYILEHCFLYHWTGVDHWFKFKKPFFSPKPFYLTTSELETLSNTLMKSVNEWNTDKRSQPKLRLV
;
A
#
# COMPACT_ATOMS: atom_id res chain seq x y z
N MET A 1 11.35 5.17 -12.82
CA MET A 1 10.69 3.85 -12.82
C MET A 1 9.37 3.97 -12.07
N GLU A 2 8.28 3.39 -12.59
CA GLU A 2 6.92 3.56 -12.03
C GLU A 2 6.68 2.59 -10.85
N LEU A 3 5.78 2.94 -9.92
CA LEU A 3 5.51 2.15 -8.71
C LEU A 3 5.02 0.73 -9.04
N GLU A 4 4.23 0.60 -10.10
CA GLU A 4 3.74 -0.69 -10.61
C GLU A 4 4.88 -1.68 -10.90
N GLN A 5 5.99 -1.21 -11.47
CA GLN A 5 7.14 -2.06 -11.80
C GLN A 5 7.86 -2.56 -10.55
N PHE A 6 7.96 -1.72 -9.51
CA PHE A 6 8.47 -2.18 -8.21
C PHE A 6 7.53 -3.21 -7.60
N PHE A 7 6.23 -2.93 -7.58
CA PHE A 7 5.25 -3.83 -6.98
C PHE A 7 5.26 -5.24 -7.61
N LYS A 8 5.40 -5.34 -8.95
CA LYS A 8 5.50 -6.63 -9.66
C LYS A 8 6.81 -7.38 -9.38
N ASN A 9 7.89 -6.65 -9.09
CA ASN A 9 9.22 -7.20 -8.85
C ASN A 9 9.52 -7.42 -7.36
N THR A 10 8.73 -6.86 -6.46
CA THR A 10 8.90 -7.07 -5.01
C THR A 10 8.68 -8.55 -4.71
N ASP A 11 9.74 -9.23 -4.26
CA ASP A 11 9.68 -10.65 -3.98
C ASP A 11 8.94 -10.92 -2.66
N TYR A 12 7.67 -11.31 -2.78
CA TYR A 12 6.85 -11.71 -1.65
C TYR A 12 7.07 -13.17 -1.23
N LYS A 13 7.90 -13.95 -1.95
CA LYS A 13 8.08 -15.39 -1.70
C LYS A 13 8.76 -15.70 -0.37
N HIS A 14 9.63 -14.81 0.11
CA HIS A 14 10.40 -15.00 1.34
C HIS A 14 9.77 -14.38 2.60
N SER A 15 8.64 -13.67 2.47
CA SER A 15 7.93 -13.13 3.63
C SER A 15 6.85 -14.12 4.09
N TYR A 16 6.69 -14.32 5.40
CA TYR A 16 5.53 -15.03 5.96
C TYR A 16 4.27 -14.19 5.74
N ILE A 17 3.66 -14.36 4.57
CA ILE A 17 2.42 -13.70 4.18
C ILE A 17 1.34 -14.79 4.13
N PRO A 18 0.23 -14.62 4.87
CA PRO A 18 -0.93 -15.51 4.78
C PRO A 18 -1.39 -15.71 3.34
N GLU A 19 -1.77 -16.94 2.98
CA GLU A 19 -2.11 -17.32 1.60
C GLU A 19 -3.21 -16.44 0.99
N LYS A 20 -4.19 -16.06 1.80
CA LYS A 20 -5.26 -15.14 1.41
C LYS A 20 -4.74 -13.78 0.94
N ILE A 21 -3.71 -13.25 1.60
CA ILE A 21 -3.08 -11.98 1.24
C ILE A 21 -2.20 -12.16 -0.01
N LYS A 22 -1.49 -13.28 -0.15
CA LYS A 22 -0.74 -13.59 -1.37
C LYS A 22 -1.65 -13.63 -2.61
N ASN A 23 -2.81 -14.29 -2.49
CA ASN A 23 -3.79 -14.34 -3.58
C ASN A 23 -4.32 -12.95 -3.96
N ILE A 24 -4.51 -12.06 -2.97
CA ILE A 24 -4.90 -10.68 -3.24
C ILE A 24 -3.78 -9.94 -3.96
N LEU A 25 -2.53 -10.05 -3.49
CA LEU A 25 -1.37 -9.37 -4.08
C LEU A 25 -1.12 -9.83 -5.52
N ASN A 26 -1.27 -11.12 -5.82
CA ASN A 26 -1.09 -11.67 -7.16
C ASN A 26 -2.12 -11.14 -8.18
N ASN A 27 -3.32 -10.78 -7.72
CA ASN A 27 -4.40 -10.26 -8.57
C ASN A 27 -4.56 -8.73 -8.43
N MET A 28 -3.64 -8.09 -7.72
CA MET A 28 -3.60 -6.65 -7.51
C MET A 28 -2.49 -6.04 -8.35
N THR A 29 -2.60 -4.76 -8.67
CA THR A 29 -1.45 -3.96 -9.07
C THR A 29 -1.49 -2.63 -8.33
N LEU A 30 -0.45 -2.33 -7.56
CA LEU A 30 -0.30 -1.04 -6.88
C LEU A 30 0.12 0.02 -7.90
N THR A 31 -0.74 1.00 -8.12
CA THR A 31 -0.55 2.01 -9.19
C THR A 31 -0.01 3.33 -8.64
N ASP A 32 -0.46 3.75 -7.46
CA ASP A 32 -0.01 5.00 -6.85
C ASP A 32 -0.03 4.91 -5.32
N PHE A 33 0.71 5.82 -4.68
CA PHE A 33 0.78 5.94 -3.24
C PHE A 33 0.84 7.40 -2.81
N ASN A 34 -0.04 7.76 -1.87
CA ASN A 34 -0.03 9.06 -1.21
C ASN A 34 0.01 8.88 0.31
N ARG A 35 0.57 9.86 1.01
CA ARG A 35 0.53 9.96 2.48
C ARG A 35 0.15 11.37 2.91
N THR A 36 -0.73 11.45 3.90
CA THR A 36 -1.05 12.71 4.58
C THR A 36 -0.74 12.59 6.06
N ARG A 37 -0.54 13.75 6.68
CA ARG A 37 -0.38 13.88 8.13
C ARG A 37 -1.29 14.99 8.61
N ASP A 38 -2.12 14.67 9.60
CA ASP A 38 -2.97 15.63 10.29
C ASP A 38 -2.71 15.52 11.80
N GLY A 39 -1.94 16.48 12.32
CA GLY A 39 -1.42 16.41 13.69
C GLY A 39 -0.60 15.13 13.96
N LYS A 40 -1.17 14.25 14.78
CA LYS A 40 -0.58 12.95 15.14
C LYS A 40 -1.06 11.80 14.25
N TYR A 41 -2.13 11.99 13.49
CA TYR A 41 -2.65 11.01 12.57
C TYR A 41 -1.80 10.98 11.30
N GLN A 42 -1.48 9.79 10.84
CA GLN A 42 -0.89 9.56 9.53
C GLN A 42 -1.85 8.70 8.73
N THR A 43 -2.07 9.05 7.47
CA THR A 43 -2.92 8.27 6.57
C THR A 43 -2.15 7.90 5.32
N PHE A 44 -2.11 6.62 5.01
CA PHE A 44 -1.61 6.08 3.76
C PHE A 44 -2.78 5.80 2.83
N TYR A 45 -2.63 6.20 1.57
CA TYR A 45 -3.57 5.96 0.49
C TYR A 45 -2.86 5.11 -0.55
N PHE A 46 -3.18 3.82 -0.56
CA PHE A 46 -2.69 2.89 -1.58
C PHE A 46 -3.72 2.84 -2.71
N HIS A 47 -3.35 3.36 -3.87
CA HIS A 47 -4.17 3.25 -5.08
C HIS A 47 -3.77 1.98 -5.81
N PHE A 48 -4.75 1.13 -6.11
CA PHE A 48 -4.48 -0.14 -6.75
C PHE A 48 -5.59 -0.56 -7.69
N THR A 49 -5.26 -1.35 -8.69
CA THR A 49 -6.23 -2.09 -9.48
C THR A 49 -6.37 -3.50 -8.93
N TYR A 50 -7.60 -4.01 -8.94
CA TYR A 50 -7.93 -5.38 -8.55
C TYR A 50 -9.14 -5.84 -9.35
N ASN A 51 -9.03 -6.97 -10.06
CA ASN A 51 -10.07 -7.44 -11.00
C ASN A 51 -10.56 -6.32 -11.94
N GLU A 52 -9.62 -5.65 -12.62
CA GLU A 52 -9.87 -4.58 -13.61
C GLU A 52 -10.58 -3.33 -13.06
N LYS A 53 -10.68 -3.18 -11.74
CA LYS A 53 -11.28 -2.02 -11.09
C LYS A 53 -10.26 -1.32 -10.20
N GLU A 54 -10.31 0.00 -10.19
CA GLU A 54 -9.49 0.82 -9.30
C GLU A 54 -10.09 0.89 -7.91
N TYR A 55 -9.25 0.90 -6.88
CA TYR A 55 -9.64 1.06 -5.48
C TYR A 55 -8.58 1.88 -4.75
N ILE A 56 -8.98 2.40 -3.60
CA ILE A 56 -8.04 3.03 -2.66
C ILE A 56 -8.19 2.35 -1.31
N LEU A 57 -7.08 1.81 -0.78
CA LEU A 57 -6.99 1.40 0.62
C LEU A 57 -6.44 2.57 1.42
N GLU A 58 -7.27 3.11 2.29
CA GLU A 58 -6.86 4.07 3.31
C GLU A 58 -6.46 3.32 4.57
N HIS A 59 -5.24 3.52 5.01
CA HIS A 59 -4.75 3.06 6.31
C HIS A 59 -4.37 4.28 7.14
N CYS A 60 -5.24 4.63 8.08
CA CYS A 60 -4.99 5.68 9.05
C CYS A 60 -4.45 5.05 10.34
N PHE A 61 -3.44 5.66 10.93
CA PHE A 61 -2.89 5.20 12.19
C PHE A 61 -2.45 6.36 13.09
N LEU A 62 -2.54 6.11 14.38
CA LEU A 62 -2.16 7.03 15.44
C LEU A 62 -1.18 6.35 16.38
N TYR A 63 0.03 6.91 16.48
CA TYR A 63 1.01 6.46 17.47
C TYR A 63 0.70 7.06 18.84
N HIS A 64 0.65 6.20 19.84
CA HIS A 64 0.61 6.56 21.25
C HIS A 64 1.66 5.77 22.03
N TRP A 65 1.87 6.12 23.29
CA TRP A 65 2.93 5.52 24.12
C TRP A 65 2.69 4.03 24.41
N THR A 66 1.43 3.59 24.37
CA THR A 66 1.00 2.20 24.57
C THR A 66 0.97 1.36 23.30
N GLY A 67 1.14 1.96 22.11
CA GLY A 67 1.03 1.23 20.85
C GLY A 67 0.56 2.10 19.68
N VAL A 68 -0.17 1.46 18.76
CA VAL A 68 -0.65 2.07 17.53
C VAL A 68 -2.10 1.71 17.33
N ASP A 69 -2.96 2.71 17.12
CA ASP A 69 -4.32 2.49 16.69
C ASP A 69 -4.37 2.46 15.16
N HIS A 70 -5.03 1.47 14.58
CA HIS A 70 -5.15 1.27 13.14
C HIS A 70 -6.61 1.36 12.68
N TRP A 71 -6.85 2.12 11.61
CA TRP A 71 -8.14 2.20 10.94
C TRP A 71 -7.98 2.01 9.44
N PHE A 72 -8.86 1.19 8.86
CA PHE A 72 -8.83 0.85 7.44
C PHE A 72 -10.14 1.18 6.76
N LYS A 73 -10.06 1.74 5.55
CA LYS A 73 -11.21 2.04 4.72
C LYS A 73 -10.90 1.80 3.25
N PHE A 74 -11.85 1.18 2.54
CA PHE A 74 -11.78 1.08 1.08
C PHE A 74 -12.62 2.18 0.44
N LYS A 75 -12.02 2.96 -0.44
CA LYS A 75 -12.75 3.73 -1.44
C LYS A 75 -12.81 2.93 -2.73
N LYS A 76 -13.94 3.04 -3.40
CA LYS A 76 -14.30 2.20 -4.55
C LYS A 76 -15.05 3.06 -5.58
N PRO A 77 -14.94 2.76 -6.88
CA PRO A 77 -15.73 3.41 -7.91
C PRO A 77 -17.22 3.15 -7.67
N PHE A 78 -18.07 4.05 -8.15
CA PHE A 78 -19.53 3.94 -7.99
C PHE A 78 -20.02 2.54 -8.40
N PHE A 79 -20.92 1.96 -7.60
CA PHE A 79 -21.53 0.63 -7.80
C PHE A 79 -20.59 -0.59 -7.82
N SER A 80 -19.33 -0.47 -7.41
CA SER A 80 -18.45 -1.64 -7.27
C SER A 80 -18.66 -2.36 -5.92
N PRO A 81 -18.46 -3.69 -5.84
CA PRO A 81 -18.35 -4.40 -4.57
C PRO A 81 -17.04 -4.02 -3.84
N LYS A 82 -16.92 -4.39 -2.55
CA LYS A 82 -15.60 -4.32 -1.89
C LYS A 82 -14.62 -5.27 -2.60
N PRO A 83 -13.34 -4.91 -2.72
CA PRO A 83 -12.37 -5.72 -3.46
C PRO A 83 -12.13 -7.07 -2.78
N PHE A 84 -12.12 -7.11 -1.45
CA PHE A 84 -11.96 -8.32 -0.64
C PHE A 84 -12.40 -8.07 0.81
N TYR A 85 -12.48 -9.15 1.59
CA TYR A 85 -12.80 -9.11 3.02
C TYR A 85 -11.62 -9.64 3.83
N LEU A 86 -10.98 -8.76 4.60
CA LEU A 86 -9.85 -9.06 5.47
C LEU A 86 -10.15 -8.58 6.90
N THR A 87 -9.59 -9.26 7.91
CA THR A 87 -9.59 -8.76 9.29
C THR A 87 -8.64 -7.57 9.44
N THR A 88 -8.71 -6.84 10.55
CA THR A 88 -7.78 -5.73 10.81
C THR A 88 -6.31 -6.16 10.77
N SER A 89 -5.97 -7.30 11.39
CA SER A 89 -4.59 -7.84 11.36
C SER A 89 -4.13 -8.27 9.96
N GLU A 90 -5.05 -8.80 9.16
CA GLU A 90 -4.78 -9.11 7.76
C GLU A 90 -4.59 -7.83 6.93
N LEU A 91 -5.35 -6.77 7.20
CA LEU A 91 -5.21 -5.46 6.54
C LEU A 91 -3.90 -4.75 6.93
N GLU A 92 -3.48 -4.85 8.18
CA GLU A 92 -2.16 -4.40 8.62
C GLU A 92 -1.05 -5.15 7.87
N THR A 93 -1.16 -6.48 7.78
CA THR A 93 -0.19 -7.30 7.03
C THR A 93 -0.15 -6.94 5.55
N LEU A 94 -1.31 -6.70 4.94
CA LEU A 94 -1.40 -6.23 3.55
C LEU A 94 -0.75 -4.85 3.42
N SER A 95 -1.10 -3.89 4.28
CA SER A 95 -0.55 -2.53 4.23
C SER A 95 0.96 -2.51 4.43
N ASN A 96 1.49 -3.32 5.35
CA ASN A 96 2.93 -3.45 5.59
C ASN A 96 3.63 -4.03 4.37
N THR A 97 3.01 -5.01 3.71
CA THR A 97 3.53 -5.60 2.48
C THR A 97 3.56 -4.59 1.33
N LEU A 98 2.48 -3.85 1.10
CA LEU A 98 2.42 -2.78 0.08
C LEU A 98 3.46 -1.68 0.34
N MET A 99 3.67 -1.33 1.62
CA MET A 99 4.66 -0.34 2.01
C MET A 99 6.11 -0.78 1.69
N LYS A 100 6.40 -2.09 1.60
CA LYS A 100 7.72 -2.55 1.14
C LYS A 100 8.02 -2.09 -0.29
N SER A 101 7.09 -2.30 -1.23
CA SER A 101 7.23 -1.84 -2.62
C SER A 101 7.32 -0.32 -2.70
N VAL A 102 6.53 0.40 -1.90
CA VAL A 102 6.59 1.87 -1.82
C VAL A 102 7.95 2.34 -1.32
N ASN A 103 8.54 1.66 -0.33
CA ASN A 103 9.86 2.00 0.20
C ASN A 103 10.98 1.70 -0.80
N GLU A 104 10.91 0.60 -1.53
CA GLU A 104 11.84 0.27 -2.62
C GLU A 104 11.78 1.35 -3.72
N TRP A 105 10.57 1.69 -4.16
CA TRP A 105 10.33 2.76 -5.14
C TRP A 105 10.85 4.12 -4.69
N ASN A 106 10.60 4.49 -3.42
CA ASN A 106 11.11 5.74 -2.85
C ASN A 106 12.63 5.74 -2.72
N THR A 107 13.24 4.59 -2.47
CA THR A 107 14.71 4.46 -2.38
C THR A 107 15.35 4.66 -3.75
N ASP A 108 14.82 4.02 -4.80
CA ASP A 108 15.30 4.23 -6.17
C ASP A 108 15.16 5.70 -6.61
N LYS A 109 14.02 6.33 -6.34
CA LYS A 109 13.80 7.75 -6.62
C LYS A 109 14.83 8.66 -5.95
N ARG A 110 15.32 8.31 -4.76
CA ARG A 110 16.35 9.09 -4.04
C ARG A 110 17.76 8.83 -4.57
N SER A 111 18.01 7.64 -5.08
CA SER A 111 19.31 7.22 -5.64
C SER A 111 19.56 7.78 -7.05
N GLN A 112 18.54 8.31 -7.72
CA GLN A 112 18.71 9.00 -8.99
C GLN A 112 19.47 10.32 -8.77
N PRO A 113 20.60 10.54 -9.47
CA PRO A 113 21.34 11.80 -9.35
C PRO A 113 20.42 12.94 -9.78
N LYS A 114 20.27 13.95 -8.91
CA LYS A 114 19.64 15.20 -9.32
C LYS A 114 20.51 15.80 -10.41
N LEU A 115 20.07 15.71 -11.67
CA LEU A 115 20.61 16.53 -12.74
C LEU A 115 20.43 17.98 -12.31
N ARG A 116 21.51 18.57 -11.79
CA ARG A 116 21.61 20.03 -11.65
C ARG A 116 21.73 20.54 -13.08
N LEU A 117 20.62 21.02 -13.63
CA LEU A 117 20.67 21.95 -14.75
C LEU A 117 21.37 23.21 -14.22
N VAL A 118 22.61 23.42 -14.64
CA VAL A 118 23.36 24.67 -14.50
C VAL A 118 23.39 25.30 -15.88
#